data_AF-A0A7C6XWE8-F1
#
_entry.id   AF-A0A7C6XWE8-F1
#
_cell.length_a   1.000
_cell.length_b   1.000
_cell.length_c   1.000
_cell.angle_alpha   90.00
_cell.angle_beta   90.00
_cell.angle_gamma   90.00
#
_symmetry.space_group_name_H-M   'P 1'
#
loop_
_entity.id
_entity.type
_entity.pdbx_description
1 polymer ?
#
loop_
_entity_poly.entity_id
_entity_poly.type
_entity_poly.pdbx_seq_one_letter_code
_entity_poly.pdbx_strand_id
1 'polypeptide(L)'
;MTRRKNNIEVEVISLEELVLNSELIKKLRASSSMFNKTTYVQIYYDGEKYNIERVDRQKNGNYLIGLINKTSSLLLNGQLGESLDLISKNVI
;
A
#
# COMPACT_ATOMS: atom_id res chain seq x y z
N MET A 1 -9.92 27.83 19.60
CA MET A 1 -9.34 26.74 18.80
C MET A 1 -10.47 25.87 18.26
N THR A 2 -10.82 26.01 17.00
CA THR A 2 -11.78 25.12 16.32
C THR A 2 -11.07 23.81 15.98
N ARG A 3 -11.45 22.70 16.63
CA ARG A 3 -10.98 21.35 16.26
C ARG A 3 -11.51 21.05 14.86
N ARG A 4 -10.68 21.16 13.81
CA ARG A 4 -11.02 20.61 12.49
C ARG A 4 -11.18 19.10 12.65
N LYS A 5 -12.34 18.56 12.30
CA LYS A 5 -12.51 17.10 12.14
C LYS A 5 -11.59 16.68 10.99
N ASN A 6 -10.49 16.02 11.32
CA ASN A 6 -9.75 15.24 10.32
C ASN A 6 -10.61 14.01 10.02
N ASN A 7 -11.48 14.12 9.01
CA ASN A 7 -12.13 12.94 8.42
C ASN A 7 -11.05 12.23 7.59
N ILE A 8 -10.42 11.23 8.19
CA ILE A 8 -9.50 10.34 7.50
C ILE A 8 -10.34 9.23 6.86
N GLU A 9 -10.33 9.17 5.53
CA GLU A 9 -10.92 8.12 4.73
C GLU A 9 -9.90 6.99 4.52
N VAL A 10 -10.36 5.75 4.56
CA VAL A 10 -9.51 4.57 4.30
C VAL A 10 -10.07 3.84 3.09
N GLU A 11 -9.31 3.84 2.01
CA GLU A 11 -9.58 3.07 0.79
C GLU A 11 -8.97 1.68 0.99
N VAL A 12 -9.79 0.62 0.90
CA VAL A 12 -9.32 -0.77 1.03
C VAL A 12 -9.38 -1.41 -0.36
N ILE A 13 -8.24 -1.92 -0.82
CA ILE A 13 -8.10 -2.54 -2.15
C ILE A 13 -7.71 -4.01 -1.98
N SER A 14 -8.41 -4.92 -2.66
CA SER A 14 -8.04 -6.34 -2.69
C SER A 14 -6.76 -6.52 -3.50
N LEU A 15 -5.78 -7.26 -2.98
CA LEU A 15 -4.53 -7.55 -3.70
C LEU A 15 -4.79 -8.32 -5.01
N GLU A 16 -5.77 -9.22 -5.03
CA GLU A 16 -6.09 -10.09 -6.16
C GLU A 16 -6.58 -9.32 -7.40
N GLU A 17 -7.21 -8.16 -7.18
CA GLU A 17 -7.77 -7.32 -8.23
C GLU A 17 -6.85 -6.14 -8.57
N LEU A 18 -5.70 -6.05 -7.90
CA LEU A 18 -4.84 -4.88 -7.94
C LEU A 18 -3.93 -4.93 -9.17
N VAL A 19 -4.20 -4.01 -10.11
CA VAL A 19 -3.31 -3.74 -11.24
C VAL A 19 -2.55 -2.44 -10.97
N LEU A 20 -1.22 -2.51 -11.05
CA LEU A 20 -0.38 -1.37 -10.76
C LEU A 20 -0.48 -0.31 -11.85
N ASN A 21 -0.87 0.91 -11.49
CA ASN A 21 -0.86 2.03 -12.41
C ASN A 21 -0.23 3.28 -11.77
N SER A 22 0.05 4.30 -12.60
CA SER A 22 0.76 5.50 -12.14
C SER A 22 0.00 6.27 -11.05
N GLU A 23 -1.33 6.24 -11.06
CA GLU A 23 -2.17 6.90 -10.06
C GLU A 23 -2.16 6.12 -8.75
N LEU A 24 -2.31 4.80 -8.81
CA LEU A 24 -2.24 3.92 -7.66
C LEU A 24 -0.88 4.04 -6.97
N ILE A 25 0.24 4.05 -7.71
CA ILE A 25 1.58 4.24 -7.11
C ILE A 25 1.67 5.56 -6.35
N LYS A 26 1.09 6.66 -6.89
CA LYS A 26 1.04 7.94 -6.18
C LYS A 26 0.23 7.82 -4.90
N LYS A 27 -0.93 7.16 -4.92
CA LYS A 27 -1.76 6.91 -3.73
C LYS A 27 -1.03 6.05 -2.69
N LEU A 28 -0.34 4.98 -3.11
CA LEU A 28 0.40 4.09 -2.22
C LEU A 28 1.60 4.81 -1.57
N ARG A 29 2.41 5.53 -2.37
CA ARG A 29 3.49 6.40 -1.85
C ARG A 29 2.97 7.48 -0.92
N ALA A 30 1.79 8.00 -1.23
CA ALA A 30 1.16 8.97 -0.35
C ALA A 30 0.77 8.31 0.99
N SER A 31 0.25 7.09 0.95
CA SER A 31 -0.20 6.35 2.13
C SER A 31 0.94 5.90 3.04
N SER A 32 2.13 5.65 2.49
CA SER A 32 3.33 5.31 3.29
C SER A 32 3.88 6.48 4.10
N SER A 33 3.49 7.71 3.79
CA SER A 33 3.90 8.91 4.51
C SER A 33 2.79 9.35 5.46
N MET A 34 2.91 9.01 6.76
CA MET A 34 1.94 9.28 7.84
C MET A 34 1.67 10.77 8.14
N PHE A 35 2.11 11.70 7.30
CA PHE A 35 1.99 13.15 7.54
C PHE A 35 0.73 13.73 6.88
N ASN A 36 -0.24 14.16 7.69
CA ASN A 36 -1.37 15.04 7.34
C ASN A 36 -2.15 14.65 6.06
N LYS A 37 -2.75 13.45 6.01
CA LYS A 37 -3.59 13.05 4.87
C LYS A 37 -5.03 12.75 5.26
N THR A 38 -5.92 13.12 4.33
CA THR A 38 -7.36 12.86 4.38
C THR A 38 -7.71 11.46 3.89
N THR A 39 -6.82 10.76 3.17
CA THR A 39 -7.09 9.42 2.63
C THR A 39 -5.85 8.52 2.74
N TYR A 40 -6.04 7.27 3.18
CA TYR A 40 -5.02 6.21 3.22
C TYR A 40 -5.48 4.98 2.47
N VAL A 41 -4.55 4.30 1.79
CA VAL A 41 -4.78 3.01 1.16
C VAL A 41 -4.35 1.88 2.10
N GLN A 42 -5.22 0.89 2.26
CA GLN A 42 -4.89 -0.41 2.83
C GLN A 42 -5.06 -1.49 1.77
N ILE A 43 -4.18 -2.49 1.81
CA ILE A 43 -4.30 -3.67 0.96
C ILE A 43 -4.93 -4.79 1.79
N TYR A 44 -5.99 -5.38 1.26
CA TYR A 44 -6.59 -6.59 1.80
C TYR A 44 -5.98 -7.81 1.11
N TYR A 45 -5.47 -8.75 1.90
CA TYR A 45 -4.89 -9.99 1.41
C TYR A 45 -5.02 -11.07 2.48
N ASP A 46 -5.46 -12.26 2.07
CA ASP A 46 -5.50 -13.46 2.93
C ASP A 46 -6.21 -13.21 4.28
N GLY A 47 -7.38 -12.58 4.24
CA GLY A 47 -8.16 -12.28 5.45
C GLY A 47 -7.71 -11.05 6.24
N GLU A 48 -6.54 -10.48 5.94
CA GLU A 48 -5.92 -9.40 6.70
C GLU A 48 -5.84 -8.08 5.94
N LYS A 49 -5.84 -6.96 6.69
CA LYS A 49 -5.60 -5.62 6.15
C LYS A 49 -4.19 -5.17 6.48
N TYR A 50 -3.50 -4.65 5.48
CA TYR A 50 -2.15 -4.14 5.60
C TYR A 50 -2.08 -2.66 5.25
N ASN A 51 -1.30 -1.92 6.03
CA ASN A 51 -0.92 -0.54 5.71
C ASN A 51 0.26 -0.57 4.72
N ILE A 52 0.38 0.49 3.93
CA ILE A 52 1.56 0.67 3.08
C ILE A 52 2.72 1.14 3.94
N GLU A 53 3.78 0.34 4.00
CA GLU A 53 5.03 0.70 4.68
C GLU A 53 5.94 1.51 3.76
N ARG A 54 6.11 1.05 2.51
CA ARG A 54 7.04 1.64 1.54
C ARG A 54 6.68 1.29 0.10
N VAL A 55 7.11 2.13 -0.83
CA VAL A 55 6.92 1.93 -2.28
C VAL A 55 8.17 2.42 -3.02
N ASP A 56 9.04 1.48 -3.37
CA ASP A 56 10.34 1.75 -3.99
C ASP A 56 10.31 1.41 -5.49
N ARG A 57 10.90 2.26 -6.32
CA ARG A 57 11.11 1.94 -7.76
C ARG A 57 12.49 1.32 -7.93
N GLN A 58 12.54 0.12 -8.51
CA GLN A 58 13.76 -0.59 -8.82
C GLN A 58 14.38 -0.13 -10.16
N LYS A 59 15.67 -0.43 -10.37
CA LYS A 59 16.41 -0.04 -11.58
C LYS A 59 15.85 -0.65 -12.88
N ASN A 60 15.23 -1.81 -12.79
CA ASN A 60 14.59 -2.51 -13.90
C ASN A 60 13.20 -1.97 -14.26
N GLY A 61 12.71 -0.95 -13.55
CA GLY A 61 11.38 -0.38 -13.76
C GLY A 61 10.27 -1.01 -12.90
N ASN A 62 10.56 -2.09 -12.19
CA ASN A 62 9.62 -2.70 -11.25
C ASN A 62 9.41 -1.81 -10.01
N TYR A 63 8.32 -2.07 -9.31
CA TYR A 63 8.00 -1.48 -8.03
C TYR A 63 8.04 -2.56 -6.95
N LEU A 64 8.71 -2.24 -5.86
CA LEU A 64 8.72 -3.04 -4.64
C LEU A 64 7.82 -2.35 -3.61
N ILE A 65 6.82 -3.05 -3.11
CA ILE A 65 5.83 -2.50 -2.19
C ILE A 65 5.89 -3.30 -0.89
N GLY A 66 6.26 -2.60 0.18
CA GLY A 66 6.22 -3.14 1.54
C GLY A 66 4.87 -2.87 2.17
N LEU A 67 4.25 -3.92 2.69
CA LEU A 67 3.00 -3.86 3.43
C LEU A 67 3.23 -4.35 4.86
N ILE A 68 2.57 -3.73 5.83
CA ILE A 68 2.73 -4.09 7.24
C ILE A 68 1.40 -4.02 7.98
N ASN A 69 1.18 -4.97 8.88
CA ASN A 69 0.11 -4.90 9.87
C ASN A 69 0.68 -5.25 11.26
N LYS A 70 -0.18 -5.56 12.23
CA LYS A 70 0.24 -5.85 13.61
C LYS A 70 0.91 -7.21 13.78
N THR A 71 0.67 -8.15 12.86
CA THR A 71 1.01 -9.58 13.00
C THR A 71 2.02 -10.04 11.94
N SER A 72 2.14 -9.32 10.83
CA SER A 72 2.97 -9.71 9.70
C SER A 72 3.33 -8.54 8.77
N SER A 73 4.27 -8.80 7.88
CA SER A 73 4.65 -7.93 6.77
C SER A 73 4.65 -8.71 5.46
N LEU A 74 4.30 -8.03 4.37
CA LEU A 74 4.35 -8.57 3.01
C LEU A 74 5.29 -7.73 2.17
N LEU A 75 5.94 -8.38 1.22
CA LEU A 75 6.73 -7.73 0.19
C LEU A 75 6.18 -8.13 -1.17
N LEU A 76 5.76 -7.13 -1.95
CA LEU A 76 5.17 -7.31 -3.27
C LEU A 76 6.10 -6.74 -4.35
N ASN A 77 6.09 -7.32 -5.54
CA ASN A 77 6.77 -6.82 -6.72
C ASN A 77 5.82 -6.78 -7.92
N GLY A 78 5.92 -5.74 -8.74
CA GLY A 78 5.22 -5.73 -10.03
C GLY A 78 5.58 -4.53 -10.90
N GLN A 79 5.13 -4.57 -12.15
CA GLN A 79 5.33 -3.50 -13.11
C GLN A 79 4.04 -2.72 -13.36
N LEU A 80 4.18 -1.55 -13.99
CA LEU A 80 3.04 -0.78 -14.45
C LEU A 80 2.23 -1.58 -15.48
N GLY A 81 0.92 -1.65 -15.29
CA GLY A 81 -0.01 -2.40 -16.12
C GLY A 81 -0.18 -3.86 -15.70
N GLU A 82 0.57 -4.32 -14.69
CA GLU A 82 0.56 -5.72 -14.25
C GLU A 82 0.00 -5.86 -12.82
N SER A 83 -0.39 -7.09 -12.49
CA SER A 83 -0.70 -7.49 -11.12
C SER A 83 0.56 -7.50 -10.25
N LEU A 84 0.35 -7.49 -8.93
CA LEU A 84 1.43 -7.61 -7.96
C LEU A 84 1.68 -9.06 -7.57
N ASP A 85 2.94 -9.47 -7.65
CA ASP A 85 3.40 -10.76 -7.15
C ASP A 85 3.83 -10.65 -5.69
N LEU A 86 3.35 -11.60 -4.87
CA LEU A 86 3.83 -11.75 -3.50
C LEU A 86 5.22 -12.40 -3.51
N ILE A 87 6.24 -11.67 -3.05
CA ILE A 87 7.61 -12.18 -2.92
C ILE A 87 7.79 -12.92 -1.60
N SER A 88 7.29 -12.34 -0.51
CA SER A 88 7.48 -12.91 0.84
C SER A 88 6.42 -12.42 1.82
N LYS A 89 6.05 -13.29 2.77
CA LYS A 89 5.24 -12.98 3.95
C LYS A 89 6.03 -13.36 5.19
N ASN A 90 6.26 -12.40 6.08
CA ASN A 90 6.97 -12.60 7.34
C ASN A 90 6.05 -12.31 8.52
N VAL A 91 5.95 -13.26 9.45
CA VAL A 91 5.23 -13.07 10.72
C VAL A 91 6.12 -12.30 11.69
N ILE A 92 5.56 -11.33 12.40
CA ILE A 92 6.24 -10.43 13.35
C ILE A 92 6.04 -10.93 14.78
#